data_AF-A0A286AFE0-F1
#
_entry.id   AF-A0A286AFE0-F1
#
_cell.length_a   1.000
_cell.length_b   1.000
_cell.length_c   1.000
_cell.angle_alpha   90.00
_cell.angle_beta   90.00
_cell.angle_gamma   90.00
#
_symmetry.space_group_name_H-M   'P 1'
#
loop_
_entity.id
_entity.type
_entity.pdbx_description
1 polymer ?
#
loop_
_entity_poly.entity_id
_entity_poly.type
_entity_poly.pdbx_seq_one_letter_code
_entity_poly.pdbx_strand_id
1 'polypeptide(L)'
;MQMSFGTLELAERLNRDNVLLKIEALIEWEDLRPKLTGLYKRELSHGGSQEPFDELMMFKAILLGQWHSLSDAALEQALCVRIDFLQFCGLSLSDAIPDETTLWRFRNRLITNDRLDDLLCCCQYRVTYSP
;
A
#
# COMPACT_ATOMS: atom_id res chain seq x y z
N MET A 1 17.24 -12.35 8.72
CA MET A 1 16.94 -10.92 8.95
C MET A 1 16.72 -10.73 10.45
N GLN A 2 17.62 -10.02 11.14
CA GLN A 2 17.40 -9.64 12.54
C GLN A 2 16.41 -8.48 12.56
N MET A 3 15.21 -8.71 13.09
CA MET A 3 14.29 -7.62 13.42
C MET A 3 14.83 -6.95 14.68
N SER A 4 15.23 -5.68 14.56
CA SER A 4 15.68 -4.88 15.70
C SER A 4 14.65 -4.90 16.82
N PHE A 5 15.13 -5.09 18.05
CA PHE A 5 14.31 -5.22 19.27
C PHE A 5 13.23 -4.12 19.41
N GLY A 6 13.53 -2.88 18.99
CA GLY A 6 12.56 -1.78 19.00
C GLY A 6 11.43 -1.92 17.98
N THR A 7 11.66 -2.54 16.83
CA THR A 7 10.64 -2.72 15.78
C THR A 7 9.61 -3.77 16.20
N LEU A 8 10.04 -4.81 16.92
CA LEU A 8 9.15 -5.90 17.35
C LEU A 8 8.21 -5.44 18.47
N GLU A 9 8.72 -4.71 19.47
CA GLU A 9 7.91 -4.22 20.60
C GLU A 9 6.90 -3.15 20.15
N LEU A 10 7.30 -2.28 19.20
CA LEU A 10 6.42 -1.30 18.61
C LEU A 10 5.34 -1.97 17.75
N ALA A 11 5.72 -2.99 16.97
CA ALA A 11 4.77 -3.80 16.21
C ALA A 11 3.77 -4.52 17.14
N GLU A 12 4.20 -5.11 18.26
CA GLU A 12 3.30 -5.76 19.22
C GLU A 12 2.32 -4.77 19.88
N ARG A 13 2.78 -3.56 20.23
CA ARG A 13 1.90 -2.52 20.78
C ARG A 13 0.91 -1.99 19.75
N LEU A 14 1.32 -1.88 18.49
CA LEU A 14 0.43 -1.47 17.40
C LEU A 14 -0.55 -2.60 17.04
N ASN A 15 -0.14 -3.87 17.09
CA ASN A 15 -0.94 -5.03 16.69
C ASN A 15 -2.11 -5.32 17.65
N ARG A 16 -1.98 -4.98 18.95
CA ARG A 16 -3.09 -5.15 19.90
C ARG A 16 -4.31 -4.27 19.62
N ASP A 17 -4.11 -3.07 19.06
CA ASP A 17 -5.17 -2.07 18.88
C ASP A 17 -5.39 -1.63 17.42
N ASN A 18 -4.54 -2.00 16.45
CA ASN A 18 -4.74 -1.61 15.05
C ASN A 18 -5.63 -2.56 14.27
N VAL A 19 -6.87 -2.11 14.04
CA VAL A 19 -7.81 -2.71 13.09
C VAL A 19 -7.21 -2.82 11.68
N LEU A 20 -6.35 -1.87 11.29
CA LEU A 20 -5.68 -1.86 9.99
C LEU A 20 -4.82 -3.10 9.74
N LEU A 21 -4.04 -3.55 10.73
CA LEU A 21 -3.19 -4.74 10.60
C LEU A 21 -4.02 -6.04 10.56
N LYS A 22 -5.16 -6.05 11.25
CA LYS A 22 -6.12 -7.16 11.14
C LYS A 22 -6.74 -7.23 9.75
N ILE A 23 -7.13 -6.07 9.18
CA ILE A 23 -7.64 -6.02 7.81
C ILE A 23 -6.55 -6.42 6.82
N GLU A 24 -5.30 -6.01 7.04
CA GLU A 24 -4.16 -6.43 6.23
C GLU A 24 -4.02 -7.95 6.20
N ALA A 25 -4.10 -8.61 7.35
CA ALA A 25 -4.06 -10.07 7.43
C ALA A 25 -5.31 -10.77 6.83
N LEU A 26 -6.45 -10.09 6.77
CA LEU A 26 -7.69 -10.63 6.18
C LEU A 26 -7.72 -10.54 4.66
N ILE A 27 -6.96 -9.62 4.06
CA ILE A 27 -6.93 -9.45 2.61
C ILE A 27 -5.92 -10.42 1.98
N GLU A 28 -6.38 -11.24 1.04
CA GLU A 28 -5.51 -12.12 0.25
C GLU A 28 -4.71 -11.32 -0.80
N TRP A 29 -3.60 -10.72 -0.37
CA TRP A 29 -2.74 -9.89 -1.23
C TRP A 29 -2.12 -10.66 -2.40
N GLU A 30 -1.93 -11.98 -2.26
CA GLU A 30 -1.38 -12.84 -3.31
C GLU A 30 -2.29 -12.90 -4.56
N ASP A 31 -3.61 -12.80 -4.40
CA ASP A 31 -4.57 -12.78 -5.52
C ASP A 31 -4.56 -11.43 -6.25
N LEU A 32 -4.24 -10.35 -5.54
CA LEU A 32 -4.14 -8.99 -6.08
C LEU A 32 -2.81 -8.77 -6.82
N ARG A 33 -1.74 -9.46 -6.41
CA ARG A 33 -0.40 -9.37 -7.00
C ARG A 33 -0.37 -9.61 -8.52
N PRO A 34 -0.99 -10.65 -9.10
CA PRO A 34 -1.04 -10.85 -10.54
C PRO A 34 -1.91 -9.81 -11.27
N LYS A 35 -2.94 -9.25 -10.61
CA LYS A 35 -3.75 -8.17 -11.20
C LYS A 35 -2.97 -6.86 -11.30
N LEU A 36 -2.05 -6.63 -10.35
CA LEU A 36 -1.14 -5.48 -10.33
C LEU A 36 0.10 -5.69 -11.21
N THR A 37 0.52 -6.94 -11.41
CA THR A 37 1.68 -7.30 -12.24
C THR A 37 1.56 -6.72 -13.65
N GLY A 38 2.56 -5.93 -14.04
CA GLY A 38 2.70 -5.37 -15.39
C GLY A 38 2.42 -3.88 -15.48
N LEU A 39 2.09 -3.20 -14.37
CA LEU A 39 1.92 -1.75 -14.33
C LEU A 39 3.26 -1.03 -14.58
N TYR A 40 4.37 -1.58 -14.08
CA TYR A 40 5.71 -1.01 -14.26
C TYR A 40 6.38 -1.33 -15.60
N LYS A 41 5.88 -2.31 -16.38
CA LYS A 41 6.43 -2.62 -17.72
C LYS A 41 6.47 -1.39 -18.63
N ARG A 42 5.54 -0.45 -18.45
CA ARG A 42 5.48 0.80 -19.21
C ARG A 42 6.57 1.81 -18.81
N GLU A 43 6.99 1.85 -17.54
CA GLU A 43 8.08 2.75 -17.08
C GLU A 43 9.47 2.25 -17.50
N LEU A 44 9.72 0.95 -17.39
CA LEU A 44 10.95 0.33 -17.89
C LEU A 44 11.12 0.54 -19.40
N SER A 45 10.02 0.58 -20.15
CA SER A 45 10.01 0.86 -21.59
C SER A 45 10.19 2.34 -21.95
N HIS A 46 9.95 3.26 -21.01
CA HIS A 46 10.09 4.72 -21.20
C HIS A 46 11.38 5.29 -20.60
N GLY A 47 12.33 4.44 -20.18
CA GLY A 47 13.60 4.88 -19.62
C GLY A 47 13.49 5.43 -18.20
N GLY A 48 12.50 4.98 -17.41
CA GLY A 48 12.42 5.30 -15.99
C GLY A 48 13.57 4.64 -15.22
N SER A 49 14.52 5.46 -14.74
CA SER A 49 15.75 5.03 -14.08
C SER A 49 15.60 4.63 -12.61
N GLN A 50 14.40 4.75 -12.04
CA GLN A 50 14.15 4.48 -10.63
C GLN A 50 13.59 3.07 -10.48
N GLU A 51 14.22 2.25 -9.63
CA GLU A 51 13.69 0.96 -9.24
C GLU A 51 12.26 1.16 -8.75
N PRO A 52 11.27 0.53 -9.42
CA PRO A 52 9.89 0.74 -9.05
C PRO A 52 9.64 0.20 -7.64
N PHE A 53 9.02 1.02 -6.79
CA PHE A 53 8.47 0.54 -5.52
C PHE A 53 7.59 -0.69 -5.74
N ASP A 54 7.51 -1.58 -4.75
CA ASP A 54 6.66 -2.77 -4.84
C ASP A 54 5.21 -2.39 -5.23
N GLU A 55 4.69 -2.99 -6.31
CA GLU A 55 3.33 -2.71 -6.84
C GLU A 55 2.26 -2.88 -5.74
N LEU A 56 2.50 -3.86 -4.87
CA LEU A 56 1.62 -4.21 -3.77
C LEU A 56 1.68 -3.18 -2.63
N MET A 57 2.87 -2.67 -2.32
CA MET A 57 3.07 -1.60 -1.33
C MET A 57 2.41 -0.30 -1.78
N MET A 58 2.57 0.06 -3.06
CA MET A 58 1.91 1.22 -3.64
C MET A 58 0.38 1.08 -3.66
N PHE A 59 -0.13 -0.10 -3.98
CA PHE A 59 -1.57 -0.38 -3.93
C PHE A 59 -2.13 -0.27 -2.51
N LYS A 60 -1.42 -0.82 -1.51
CA LYS A 60 -1.77 -0.69 -0.10
C LYS A 60 -1.84 0.78 0.34
N ALA A 61 -0.89 1.61 -0.08
CA ALA A 61 -0.91 3.04 0.20
C ALA A 61 -2.17 3.72 -0.40
N ILE A 62 -2.48 3.45 -1.67
CA ILE A 62 -3.69 4.02 -2.30
C ILE A 62 -4.97 3.52 -1.62
N LEU A 63 -5.02 2.26 -1.19
CA LEU A 63 -6.16 1.72 -0.45
C LEU A 63 -6.37 2.44 0.89
N LEU A 64 -5.28 2.70 1.63
CA LEU A 64 -5.33 3.53 2.84
C LEU A 64 -5.84 4.93 2.54
N GLY A 65 -5.37 5.53 1.43
CA GLY A 65 -5.87 6.80 0.93
C GLY A 65 -7.39 6.77 0.73
N GLN A 66 -7.94 5.72 0.11
CA GLN A 66 -9.38 5.62 -0.10
C GLN A 66 -10.17 5.36 1.18
N TRP A 67 -9.72 4.47 2.06
CA TRP A 67 -10.42 4.19 3.32
C TRP A 67 -10.45 5.39 4.26
N HIS A 68 -9.36 6.18 4.29
CA HIS A 68 -9.27 7.39 5.10
C HIS A 68 -9.69 8.65 4.34
N SER A 69 -10.11 8.54 3.08
CA SER A 69 -10.45 9.68 2.20
C SER A 69 -9.35 10.75 2.16
N LEU A 70 -8.09 10.33 2.06
CA LEU A 70 -6.91 11.19 2.03
C LEU A 70 -6.48 11.51 0.59
N SER A 71 -6.09 12.76 0.36
CA SER A 71 -5.38 13.19 -0.85
C SER A 71 -3.96 12.60 -0.91
N ASP A 72 -3.32 12.59 -2.08
CA ASP A 72 -1.96 12.05 -2.25
C ASP A 72 -0.93 12.70 -1.30
N ALA A 73 -0.96 14.03 -1.16
CA ALA A 73 -0.10 14.76 -0.23
C ALA A 73 -0.38 14.41 1.25
N ALA A 74 -1.65 14.18 1.60
CA ALA A 74 -2.03 13.78 2.95
C ALA A 74 -1.65 12.33 3.24
N LEU A 75 -1.68 11.47 2.21
CA LEU A 75 -1.23 10.08 2.28
C LEU A 75 0.28 9.99 2.46
N GLU A 76 1.07 10.80 1.74
CA GLU A 76 2.52 10.91 1.94
C GLU A 76 2.83 11.33 3.40
N GLN A 77 2.20 12.40 3.87
CA GLN A 77 2.38 12.86 5.25
C GLN A 77 1.94 11.79 6.27
N ALA A 78 0.85 11.08 6.00
CA ALA A 78 0.40 9.99 6.85
C ALA A 78 1.40 8.83 6.86
N LEU A 79 1.99 8.46 5.73
CA LEU A 79 3.06 7.45 5.67
C LEU A 79 4.31 7.89 6.43
N CYS A 80 4.62 9.19 6.45
CA CYS A 80 5.76 9.74 7.20
C CYS A 80 5.53 9.75 8.72
N VAL A 81 4.31 10.07 9.16
CA VAL A 81 3.99 10.30 10.59
C VAL A 81 3.39 9.05 11.27
N ARG A 82 2.63 8.24 10.54
CA ARG A 82 1.86 7.11 11.09
C ARG A 82 2.56 5.80 10.81
N ILE A 83 3.13 5.22 11.87
CA ILE A 83 3.83 3.94 11.81
C ILE A 83 2.86 2.79 11.49
N ASP A 84 1.58 2.92 11.83
CA ASP A 84 0.52 2.00 11.44
C ASP A 84 0.33 1.92 9.91
N PHE A 85 0.51 3.02 9.18
CA PHE A 85 0.43 3.03 7.72
C PHE A 85 1.68 2.38 7.10
N LEU A 86 2.87 2.68 7.64
CA LEU A 86 4.13 2.03 7.24
C LEU A 86 4.04 0.51 7.39
N GLN A 87 3.59 0.04 8.57
CA GLN A 87 3.45 -1.39 8.85
C GLN A 87 2.40 -2.05 7.96
N PHE A 88 1.27 -1.39 7.68
CA PHE A 88 0.27 -1.90 6.73
C PHE A 88 0.86 -2.10 5.33
N CYS A 89 1.66 -1.13 4.88
CA CYS A 89 2.41 -1.18 3.62
C CYS A 89 3.56 -2.21 3.62
N GLY A 90 3.90 -2.79 4.77
CA GLY A 90 5.04 -3.71 4.93
C GLY A 90 6.40 -3.01 4.97
N LEU A 91 6.41 -1.69 5.16
CA LEU A 91 7.63 -0.88 5.25
C LEU A 91 8.14 -0.80 6.70
N SER A 92 9.46 -0.73 6.81
CA SER A 92 10.15 -0.40 8.08
C SER A 92 10.36 1.10 8.19
N LEU A 93 10.59 1.61 9.41
CA LEU A 93 10.88 3.03 9.64
C LEU A 93 12.12 3.57 8.90
N SER A 94 13.01 2.68 8.45
CA SER A 94 14.21 3.03 7.69
C SER A 94 14.05 2.89 6.18
N ASP A 95 12.87 2.45 5.72
CA ASP A 95 12.60 2.28 4.29
C ASP A 95 12.16 3.60 3.64
N ALA A 96 12.34 3.72 2.33
CA ALA A 96 11.99 4.93 1.61
C ALA A 96 10.47 4.98 1.40
N ILE A 97 9.84 6.09 1.79
CA ILE A 97 8.42 6.31 1.50
C ILE A 97 8.26 6.95 0.11
N PRO A 98 7.20 6.58 -0.64
CA PRO A 98 6.91 7.20 -1.93
C PRO A 98 6.35 8.61 -1.72
N ASP A 99 6.88 9.57 -2.48
CA ASP A 99 6.38 10.94 -2.53
C ASP A 99 4.98 11.02 -3.18
N GLU A 100 4.29 12.15 -2.97
CA GLU A 100 2.96 12.44 -3.51
C GLU A 100 2.90 12.24 -5.03
N THR A 101 3.98 12.60 -5.73
CA THR A 101 4.04 12.52 -7.19
C THR A 101 4.14 11.08 -7.66
N THR A 102 4.81 10.22 -6.88
CA THR A 102 4.92 8.78 -7.12
C THR A 102 3.57 8.10 -6.88
N LEU A 103 2.88 8.45 -5.80
CA LEU A 103 1.52 8.00 -5.49
C LEU A 103 0.52 8.41 -6.57
N TRP A 104 0.54 9.68 -6.97
CA TRP A 104 -0.33 10.22 -8.02
C TRP A 104 -0.12 9.51 -9.37
N ARG A 105 1.14 9.31 -9.78
CA ARG A 105 1.48 8.58 -11.02
C ARG A 105 0.93 7.15 -10.98
N PHE A 106 1.07 6.47 -9.85
CA PHE A 106 0.55 5.12 -9.69
C PHE A 106 -0.98 5.07 -9.73
N ARG A 107 -1.66 5.99 -9.03
CA ARG A 107 -3.13 6.10 -9.10
C ARG A 107 -3.61 6.34 -10.52
N ASN A 108 -3.00 7.29 -11.22
CA ASN A 108 -3.36 7.60 -12.60
C ASN A 108 -3.16 6.38 -13.53
N ARG A 109 -2.13 5.56 -13.29
CA ARG A 109 -1.92 4.30 -14.02
C ARG A 109 -3.02 3.28 -13.73
N LEU A 110 -3.45 3.12 -12.48
CA LEU A 110 -4.53 2.21 -12.14
C LEU A 110 -5.85 2.62 -12.81
N ILE A 111 -6.16 3.91 -12.83
CA ILE A 111 -7.33 4.47 -13.52
C ILE A 111 -7.22 4.25 -15.04
N THR A 112 -6.05 4.52 -15.63
CA THR A 112 -5.83 4.36 -17.08
C THR A 112 -5.96 2.90 -17.55
N ASN A 113 -5.68 1.94 -16.66
CA ASN A 113 -5.84 0.52 -16.98
C ASN A 113 -7.25 0.00 -16.68
N ASP A 114 -8.18 0.84 -16.21
CA ASP A 114 -9.55 0.49 -15.79
C ASP A 114 -9.62 -0.60 -14.70
N ARG A 115 -8.47 -0.93 -14.08
CA ARG A 115 -8.36 -1.99 -13.06
C ARG A 115 -8.64 -1.48 -11.66
N LEU A 116 -8.60 -0.17 -11.44
CA LEU A 116 -8.78 0.40 -10.11
C LEU A 116 -10.15 0.05 -9.52
N ASP A 117 -11.21 0.24 -10.31
CA ASP A 117 -12.58 0.04 -9.83
C ASP A 117 -12.87 -1.44 -9.54
N ASP A 118 -12.44 -2.35 -10.41
CA ASP A 118 -12.53 -3.81 -10.19
C ASP A 118 -11.79 -4.24 -8.92
N LEU A 119 -10.56 -3.76 -8.73
CA LEU A 119 -9.73 -4.09 -7.58
C LEU A 119 -10.32 -3.56 -6.27
N LEU A 120 -10.79 -2.30 -6.29
CA LEU A 120 -11.44 -1.70 -5.13
C LEU A 120 -12.74 -2.43 -4.80
N CYS A 121 -13.56 -2.76 -5.79
CA CYS A 121 -14.78 -3.53 -5.60
C CYS A 121 -14.51 -4.91 -4.99
N CYS A 122 -13.53 -5.66 -5.52
CA CYS A 122 -13.12 -6.95 -4.96
C CYS A 122 -12.63 -6.85 -3.51
N CYS A 123 -11.77 -5.88 -3.21
CA CYS A 123 -11.25 -5.67 -1.84
C CYS A 123 -12.38 -5.29 -0.88
N GLN A 124 -13.23 -4.34 -1.28
CA GLN A 124 -14.28 -3.80 -0.42
C GLN A 124 -15.34 -4.86 -0.12
N TYR A 125 -15.72 -5.66 -1.12
CA TYR A 125 -16.64 -6.79 -0.94
C TYR A 125 -16.10 -7.81 0.07
N ARG A 126 -14.83 -8.20 -0.03
CA ARG A 126 -14.24 -9.15 0.93
C ARG A 126 -14.11 -8.61 2.35
N VAL A 127 -13.82 -7.31 2.51
CA VAL A 127 -13.73 -6.69 3.84
C VAL A 127 -15.12 -6.53 4.49
N THR A 128 -16.19 -6.32 3.71
CA THR A 128 -17.57 -6.20 4.23
C THR A 128 -18.31 -7.53 4.38
N TYR A 129 -17.94 -8.56 3.61
CA TYR A 129 -18.58 -9.89 3.61
C TYR A 129 -17.68 -11.02 4.16
N SER A 130 -16.72 -10.71 5.03
CA SER A 130 -16.06 -11.76 5.82
C SER A 130 -16.93 -12.11 7.03
N PRO A 131 -17.40 -13.37 7.18
CA PRO A 131 -18.21 -13.82 8.31
C PRO A 131 -17.45 -13.87 9.64
#